data_AF-A0A673ITE8-F1
#
_entry.id   AF-A0A673ITE8-F1
#
_cell.length_a   1.000
_cell.length_b   1.000
_cell.length_c   1.000
_cell.angle_alpha   90.00
_cell.angle_beta   90.00
_cell.angle_gamma   90.00
#
_symmetry.space_group_name_H-M   'P 1'
#
loop_
_entity.id
_entity.type
_entity.pdbx_description
1 polymer ?
#
loop_
_entity_poly.entity_id
_entity_poly.type
_entity_poly.pdbx_seq_one_letter_code
_entity_poly.pdbx_strand_id
1 'polypeptide(L)'
;HHIREALQMITEQGCDYVFSVVRRHQFRWEEVDKKDCKNPTSLNIDVAHRPRRQDWHGELYENGSFYFSTRTALESSLKQLGKIAYYEMLPEYSVDIDVDIDWPVAEQRVLRFGYFGREENAAVRLFLCKVSGCVTNGQIFTSVSGEDHVAINARDVAGIQMLQRENIEVFLISNVNEPLSKGLLEKVAQLTGCGLQFGEQQNGFEMEQLMKEKKLCWDEVAFMGENVIKTSPGVPPVLHILYVSFIGHTQVRSCSLY
;
A
#
# COMPACT_ATOMS: atom_id res chain seq x y z
N HIS A 1 0.37 -2.13 -16.97
CA HIS A 1 -0.11 -1.48 -18.22
C HIS A 1 -1.17 -0.43 -17.89
N HIS A 2 -2.10 -0.74 -16.98
CA HIS A 2 -3.07 0.21 -16.39
C HIS A 2 -2.47 1.58 -16.03
N ILE A 3 -1.42 1.61 -15.20
CA ILE A 3 -0.73 2.84 -14.76
C ILE A 3 -0.22 3.68 -15.94
N ARG A 4 0.31 3.05 -16.99
CA ARG A 4 0.84 3.77 -18.15
C ARG A 4 -0.29 4.44 -18.93
N GLU A 5 -1.38 3.73 -19.17
CA GLU A 5 -2.52 4.25 -19.90
C GLU A 5 -3.24 5.36 -19.11
N ALA A 6 -3.41 5.17 -17.80
CA ALA A 6 -3.93 6.21 -16.92
C ALA A 6 -3.02 7.45 -16.87
N LEU A 7 -1.69 7.26 -16.96
CA LEU A 7 -0.74 8.38 -16.99
C LEU A 7 -0.92 9.19 -18.28
N GLN A 8 -1.09 8.52 -19.43
CA GLN A 8 -1.37 9.18 -20.71
C GLN A 8 -2.65 10.01 -20.67
N MET A 9 -3.68 9.58 -19.91
CA MET A 9 -4.90 10.37 -19.74
C MET A 9 -4.61 11.73 -19.09
N ILE A 10 -3.68 11.81 -18.14
CA ILE A 10 -3.26 13.08 -17.56
C ILE A 10 -2.31 13.83 -18.50
N THR A 11 -1.25 13.18 -18.97
CA THR A 11 -0.14 13.87 -19.66
C THR A 11 -0.46 14.25 -21.11
N GLU A 12 -1.29 13.47 -21.80
CA GLU A 12 -1.60 13.65 -23.23
C GLU A 12 -3.05 14.10 -23.45
N GLN A 13 -4.00 13.61 -22.64
CA GLN A 13 -5.43 13.91 -22.81
C GLN A 13 -5.94 15.06 -21.94
N GLY A 14 -5.05 15.69 -21.15
CA GLY A 14 -5.33 16.86 -20.33
C GLY A 14 -6.34 16.62 -19.21
N CYS A 15 -6.41 15.41 -18.65
CA CYS A 15 -7.21 15.14 -17.46
C CYS A 15 -6.52 15.70 -16.21
N ASP A 16 -7.29 16.36 -15.34
CA ASP A 16 -6.82 16.88 -14.06
C ASP A 16 -6.89 15.82 -12.95
N TYR A 17 -7.82 14.88 -13.08
CA TYR A 17 -8.03 13.80 -12.12
C TYR A 17 -8.47 12.53 -12.82
N VAL A 18 -7.77 11.41 -12.55
CA VAL A 18 -8.08 10.09 -13.08
C VAL A 18 -8.10 9.09 -11.94
N PHE A 19 -9.17 8.31 -11.82
CA PHE A 19 -9.31 7.28 -10.78
C PHE A 19 -9.67 5.93 -11.40
N SER A 20 -9.22 4.85 -10.77
CA SER A 20 -9.50 3.51 -11.23
C SER A 20 -10.89 3.03 -10.80
N VAL A 21 -11.58 2.33 -11.69
CA VAL A 21 -12.89 1.74 -11.43
C VAL A 21 -12.95 0.30 -11.92
N VAL A 22 -13.87 -0.47 -11.35
CA VAL A 22 -14.22 -1.82 -11.79
C VAL A 22 -15.71 -1.88 -12.11
N ARG A 23 -16.07 -2.61 -13.15
CA ARG A 23 -17.46 -2.85 -13.51
C ARG A 23 -18.05 -4.01 -12.73
N ARG A 24 -19.07 -3.74 -11.92
CA ARG A 24 -19.81 -4.74 -11.13
C ARG A 24 -21.25 -4.83 -11.63
N HIS A 25 -21.84 -6.00 -11.45
CA HIS A 25 -23.23 -6.27 -11.80
C HIS A 25 -24.00 -6.68 -10.54
N GLN A 26 -23.82 -5.90 -9.47
CA GLN A 26 -24.49 -6.11 -8.19
C GLN A 26 -25.78 -5.28 -8.16
N PHE A 27 -26.79 -5.81 -7.50
CA PHE A 27 -28.05 -5.11 -7.31
C PHE A 27 -28.02 -4.33 -6.01
N ARG A 28 -28.24 -3.02 -6.12
CA ARG A 28 -28.20 -2.10 -5.00
C ARG A 28 -29.59 -1.91 -4.45
N TRP A 29 -29.70 -1.95 -3.13
CA TRP A 29 -30.94 -1.76 -2.40
C TRP A 29 -30.74 -0.68 -1.34
N GLU A 30 -31.80 0.07 -1.09
CA GLU A 30 -31.87 1.01 0.02
C GLU A 30 -31.78 0.27 1.35
N GLU A 31 -30.99 0.80 2.28
CA GLU A 31 -30.99 0.36 3.66
C GLU A 31 -32.24 0.88 4.37
N VAL A 32 -32.96 0.00 5.07
CA VAL A 32 -34.16 0.35 5.83
C VAL A 32 -33.98 -0.01 7.30
N ASP A 33 -34.30 0.91 8.21
CA ASP A 33 -34.37 0.59 9.64
C ASP A 33 -35.53 -0.40 9.85
N LYS A 34 -35.31 -1.44 10.66
CA LYS A 34 -36.37 -2.39 11.03
C LYS A 34 -37.56 -1.73 11.71
N LYS A 35 -37.38 -0.54 12.29
CA LYS A 35 -38.44 0.27 12.90
C LYS A 35 -39.28 1.00 11.87
N ASP A 36 -38.70 1.32 10.71
CA ASP A 36 -39.45 1.87 9.60
C ASP A 36 -40.18 0.72 8.92
N CYS A 37 -41.51 0.69 9.04
CA CYS A 37 -42.38 -0.28 8.36
C CYS A 37 -42.42 -0.04 6.83
N LYS A 38 -41.26 0.13 6.20
CA LYS A 38 -41.05 0.43 4.78
C LYS A 38 -40.34 -0.74 4.12
N ASN A 39 -40.78 -1.10 2.91
CA ASN A 39 -40.06 -2.05 2.07
C ASN A 39 -38.82 -1.39 1.45
N PRO A 40 -37.67 -2.08 1.35
CA PRO A 40 -36.49 -1.55 0.68
C PRO A 40 -36.78 -1.33 -0.81
N THR A 41 -36.26 -0.23 -1.35
CA THR A 41 -36.35 0.08 -2.77
C THR A 41 -35.05 -0.28 -3.48
N SER A 42 -35.14 -0.82 -4.71
CA SER A 42 -33.97 -1.07 -5.53
C SER A 42 -33.47 0.24 -6.13
N LEU A 43 -32.15 0.42 -6.14
CA LEU A 43 -31.51 1.64 -6.66
C LEU A 43 -31.16 1.54 -8.15
N ASN A 44 -30.94 0.33 -8.67
CA ASN A 44 -30.42 0.12 -10.03
C ASN A 44 -31.10 -1.01 -10.82
N ILE A 45 -32.25 -1.52 -10.34
CA ILE A 45 -33.05 -2.51 -11.07
C ILE A 45 -34.54 -2.24 -11.00
N ASP A 46 -35.22 -2.66 -12.07
CA ASP A 46 -36.63 -3.01 -12.01
C ASP A 46 -36.78 -4.43 -11.45
N VAL A 47 -37.45 -4.56 -10.30
CA VAL A 47 -37.67 -5.83 -9.62
C VAL A 47 -38.56 -6.77 -10.45
N ALA A 48 -39.52 -6.22 -11.19
CA ALA A 48 -40.42 -7.00 -12.03
C ALA A 48 -39.71 -7.61 -13.25
N HIS A 49 -38.65 -6.94 -13.72
CA HIS A 49 -37.88 -7.35 -14.89
C HIS A 49 -36.39 -7.44 -14.57
N ARG A 50 -36.05 -8.27 -13.58
CA ARG A 50 -34.67 -8.44 -13.13
C ARG A 50 -33.77 -8.91 -14.30
N PRO A 51 -32.83 -8.06 -14.78
CA PRO A 51 -32.01 -8.41 -15.94
C PRO A 51 -31.01 -9.52 -15.60
N ARG A 52 -30.68 -10.37 -16.57
CA ARG A 52 -29.49 -11.24 -16.45
C ARG A 52 -28.25 -10.37 -16.60
N ARG A 53 -27.10 -10.89 -16.17
CA ARG A 53 -25.82 -10.19 -16.30
C ARG A 53 -25.50 -9.79 -17.75
N GLN A 54 -25.89 -10.60 -18.72
CA GLN A 54 -25.65 -10.33 -20.15
C GLN A 54 -26.56 -9.23 -20.70
N ASP A 55 -27.69 -8.95 -20.06
CA ASP A 55 -28.69 -8.01 -20.52
C ASP A 55 -28.47 -6.59 -19.94
N TRP A 56 -27.40 -6.40 -19.14
CA TRP A 56 -27.11 -5.14 -18.46
C TRP A 56 -25.60 -4.87 -18.42
N HIS A 57 -25.22 -3.63 -18.73
CA HIS A 57 -23.81 -3.20 -18.75
C HIS A 57 -23.15 -3.06 -17.37
N GLY A 58 -23.88 -3.25 -16.26
CA GLY A 58 -23.33 -3.06 -14.92
C GLY A 58 -23.10 -1.59 -14.55
N GLU A 59 -22.57 -1.38 -13.34
CA GLU A 59 -22.19 -0.09 -12.78
C GLU A 59 -20.69 -0.04 -12.50
N LEU A 60 -20.13 1.18 -12.52
CA LEU A 60 -18.73 1.43 -12.20
C LEU A 60 -18.59 1.70 -10.70
N TYR A 61 -17.65 1.01 -10.08
CA TYR A 61 -17.28 1.17 -8.68
C TYR A 61 -15.81 1.55 -8.62
N GLU A 62 -15.47 2.57 -7.85
CA GLU A 62 -14.07 2.85 -7.52
C GLU A 62 -13.47 1.61 -6.84
N ASN A 63 -12.24 1.25 -7.21
CA ASN A 63 -11.58 0.03 -6.72
C ASN A 63 -10.25 0.31 -6.00
N GLY A 64 -9.96 1.57 -5.69
CA GLY A 64 -8.80 1.96 -4.88
C GLY A 64 -7.42 1.67 -5.47
N SER A 65 -7.32 1.16 -6.70
CA SER A 65 -6.04 0.72 -7.28
C SER A 65 -5.09 1.89 -7.57
N PHE A 66 -5.60 2.99 -8.12
CA PHE A 66 -4.81 4.22 -8.27
C PHE A 66 -5.67 5.48 -8.44
N TYR A 67 -5.02 6.60 -8.12
CA TYR A 67 -5.52 7.95 -8.35
C TYR A 67 -4.39 8.80 -8.90
N PHE A 68 -4.64 9.45 -10.03
CA PHE A 68 -3.76 10.46 -10.58
C PHE A 68 -4.42 11.83 -10.50
N SER A 69 -3.61 12.81 -10.13
CA SER A 69 -4.03 14.20 -10.05
C SER A 69 -2.91 15.09 -10.55
N THR A 70 -3.25 16.18 -11.22
CA THR A 70 -2.26 17.23 -11.49
C THR A 70 -1.86 17.90 -10.18
N ARG A 71 -0.64 18.43 -10.13
CA ARG A 71 -0.16 19.15 -8.95
C ARG A 71 -1.09 20.30 -8.55
N THR A 72 -1.52 21.09 -9.53
CA THR A 72 -2.42 22.23 -9.33
C THR A 72 -3.77 21.79 -8.76
N ALA A 73 -4.34 20.69 -9.27
CA ALA A 73 -5.57 20.13 -8.72
C ALA A 73 -5.40 19.72 -7.26
N LEU A 74 -4.30 19.02 -6.92
CA LEU A 74 -4.02 18.60 -5.55
C LEU A 74 -3.79 19.79 -4.59
N GLU A 75 -3.03 20.80 -5.01
CA GLU A 75 -2.78 22.03 -4.24
C GLU A 75 -4.07 22.82 -3.98
N SER A 76 -5.04 22.76 -4.89
CA SER A 76 -6.39 23.31 -4.69
C SER A 76 -7.29 22.45 -3.79
N SER A 77 -6.76 21.38 -3.18
CA SER A 77 -7.53 20.38 -2.44
C SER A 77 -8.62 19.72 -3.29
N LEU A 78 -8.34 19.49 -4.58
CA LEU A 78 -9.27 18.95 -5.58
C LEU A 78 -10.57 19.76 -5.75
N LYS A 79 -10.59 21.03 -5.31
CA LYS A 79 -11.76 21.91 -5.45
C LYS A 79 -11.88 22.50 -6.85
N GLN A 80 -10.76 22.58 -7.57
CA GLN A 80 -10.70 23.09 -8.93
C GLN A 80 -10.23 21.97 -9.86
N LEU A 81 -11.20 21.16 -10.28
CA LEU A 81 -11.01 20.11 -11.28
C LEU A 81 -11.63 20.57 -12.59
N GLY A 82 -10.85 20.59 -13.66
CA GLY A 82 -11.36 20.73 -15.02
C GLY A 82 -11.87 19.39 -15.50
N LYS A 83 -10.99 18.57 -16.09
CA LYS A 83 -11.39 17.30 -16.71
C LYS A 83 -11.15 16.11 -15.78
N ILE A 84 -12.24 15.45 -15.41
CA ILE A 84 -12.22 14.21 -14.61
C ILE A 84 -12.48 13.02 -15.53
N ALA A 85 -11.73 11.94 -15.38
CA ALA A 85 -11.95 10.70 -16.09
C ALA A 85 -11.76 9.48 -15.18
N TYR A 86 -12.24 8.32 -15.61
CA TYR A 86 -12.00 7.05 -14.93
C TYR A 86 -11.24 6.10 -15.86
N TYR A 87 -10.47 5.18 -15.27
CA TYR A 87 -9.86 4.06 -15.97
C TYR A 87 -10.51 2.76 -15.50
N GLU A 88 -11.19 2.05 -16.41
CA GLU A 88 -11.86 0.79 -16.08
C GLU A 88 -10.85 -0.37 -16.10
N MET A 89 -10.70 -1.04 -14.95
CA MET A 89 -9.89 -2.24 -14.78
C MET A 89 -10.78 -3.49 -14.81
N LEU A 90 -10.21 -4.61 -15.27
CA LEU A 90 -10.89 -5.89 -15.22
C LEU A 90 -11.10 -6.35 -13.76
N PRO A 91 -12.17 -7.11 -13.47
CA PRO A 91 -12.53 -7.50 -12.10
C PRO A 91 -11.46 -8.29 -11.34
N GLU A 92 -10.62 -9.06 -12.03
CA GLU A 92 -9.50 -9.80 -11.45
C GLU A 92 -8.50 -8.90 -10.73
N TYR A 93 -8.32 -7.66 -11.21
CA TYR A 93 -7.42 -6.66 -10.64
C TYR A 93 -8.04 -5.84 -9.50
N SER A 94 -9.31 -6.07 -9.16
CA SER A 94 -10.02 -5.36 -8.09
C SER A 94 -10.27 -6.29 -6.90
N VAL A 95 -9.41 -6.17 -5.88
CA VAL A 95 -9.48 -6.85 -4.59
C VAL A 95 -9.31 -5.84 -3.48
N ASP A 96 -10.28 -5.79 -2.58
CA ASP A 96 -10.15 -5.11 -1.30
C ASP A 96 -9.70 -6.13 -0.25
N ILE A 97 -8.84 -5.70 0.68
CA ILE A 97 -8.37 -6.52 1.80
C ILE A 97 -8.78 -5.79 3.06
N ASP A 98 -9.99 -6.04 3.52
CA ASP A 98 -10.56 -5.38 4.70
C ASP A 98 -10.47 -6.27 5.94
N VAL A 99 -10.54 -7.59 5.74
CA VAL A 99 -10.52 -8.60 6.80
C VAL A 99 -9.60 -9.77 6.44
N ASP A 100 -9.19 -10.55 7.46
CA ASP A 100 -8.23 -11.65 7.30
C ASP A 100 -8.63 -12.69 6.23
N ILE A 101 -9.94 -12.89 6.01
CA ILE A 101 -10.45 -13.85 5.02
C ILE A 101 -10.27 -13.39 3.57
N ASP A 102 -9.96 -12.10 3.35
CA ASP A 102 -9.70 -11.56 2.02
C ASP A 102 -8.28 -11.91 1.54
N TRP A 103 -7.37 -12.19 2.47
CA TRP A 103 -5.95 -12.43 2.17
C TRP A 103 -5.72 -13.58 1.19
N PRO A 104 -6.30 -14.79 1.38
CA PRO A 104 -6.10 -15.88 0.43
C PRO A 104 -6.63 -15.54 -0.97
N VAL A 105 -7.70 -14.73 -1.06
CA VAL A 105 -8.26 -14.30 -2.35
C VAL A 105 -7.32 -13.32 -3.05
N ALA A 106 -6.78 -12.36 -2.31
CA ALA A 106 -5.79 -11.42 -2.82
C ALA A 106 -4.52 -12.12 -3.31
N GLU A 107 -3.98 -13.03 -2.50
CA GLU A 107 -2.79 -13.81 -2.83
C GLU A 107 -2.99 -14.61 -4.11
N GLN A 108 -4.09 -15.35 -4.25
CA GLN A 108 -4.36 -16.14 -5.46
C GLN A 108 -4.51 -15.26 -6.71
N ARG A 109 -5.06 -14.05 -6.58
CA ARG A 109 -5.17 -13.12 -7.70
C ARG A 109 -3.82 -12.52 -8.07
N VAL A 110 -2.98 -12.19 -7.09
CA VAL A 110 -1.59 -11.82 -7.34
C VAL A 110 -0.86 -12.94 -8.07
N LEU A 111 -0.94 -14.18 -7.58
CA LEU A 111 -0.30 -15.34 -8.22
C LEU A 111 -0.73 -15.55 -9.67
N ARG A 112 -1.99 -15.26 -9.99
CA ARG A 112 -2.56 -15.53 -11.31
C ARG A 112 -2.48 -14.36 -12.29
N PHE A 113 -2.65 -13.14 -11.79
CA PHE A 113 -2.81 -11.93 -12.61
C PHE A 113 -1.84 -10.81 -12.23
N GLY A 114 -1.14 -10.94 -11.11
CA GLY A 114 -0.17 -9.97 -10.63
C GLY A 114 0.99 -9.77 -11.60
N TYR A 115 1.60 -8.58 -11.50
CA TYR A 115 2.79 -8.26 -12.26
C TYR A 115 4.02 -8.81 -11.55
N PHE A 116 4.76 -9.70 -12.23
CA PHE A 116 5.98 -10.33 -11.70
C PHE A 116 7.27 -9.78 -12.30
N GLY A 117 7.24 -8.59 -12.91
CA GLY A 117 8.42 -8.05 -13.62
C GLY A 117 8.59 -8.61 -15.04
N ARG A 118 9.42 -7.96 -15.86
CA ARG A 118 9.86 -8.44 -17.18
C ARG A 118 11.29 -8.98 -17.18
N GLU A 119 12.08 -8.57 -16.19
CA GLU A 119 13.44 -9.06 -15.96
C GLU A 119 13.41 -10.06 -14.80
N GLU A 120 14.45 -10.90 -14.68
CA GLU A 120 14.68 -11.61 -13.42
C GLU A 120 14.70 -10.55 -12.33
N ASN A 121 13.65 -10.48 -11.50
CA ASN A 121 13.59 -9.48 -10.43
C ASN A 121 14.91 -9.54 -9.68
N ALA A 122 15.60 -8.40 -9.59
CA ALA A 122 16.76 -8.30 -8.74
C ALA A 122 16.30 -8.77 -7.35
N ALA A 123 16.96 -9.80 -6.83
CA ALA A 123 16.58 -10.35 -5.54
C ALA A 123 16.61 -9.20 -4.52
N VAL A 124 15.55 -9.06 -3.72
CA VAL A 124 15.55 -8.05 -2.66
C VAL A 124 16.71 -8.35 -1.73
N ARG A 125 17.61 -7.37 -1.55
CA ARG A 125 18.80 -7.48 -0.70
C ARG A 125 18.73 -6.59 0.53
N LEU A 126 17.85 -5.60 0.50
CA LEU A 126 17.65 -4.65 1.59
C LEU A 126 16.15 -4.48 1.86
N PHE A 127 15.76 -4.69 3.12
CA PHE A 127 14.42 -4.39 3.62
C PHE A 127 14.50 -3.25 4.64
N LEU A 128 13.79 -2.18 4.33
CA LEU A 128 13.70 -0.98 5.14
C LEU A 128 12.33 -0.96 5.83
N CYS A 129 12.29 -0.87 7.15
CA CYS A 129 11.03 -0.92 7.89
C CYS A 129 10.96 0.20 8.92
N LYS A 130 9.87 0.98 8.92
CA LYS A 130 9.66 2.00 9.94
C LYS A 130 9.46 1.34 11.32
N VAL A 131 9.95 1.96 12.39
CA VAL A 131 9.66 1.43 13.74
C VAL A 131 8.19 1.66 14.11
N SER A 132 7.77 2.92 14.24
CA SER A 132 6.43 3.26 14.70
C SER A 132 5.38 3.11 13.62
N GLY A 133 4.39 2.26 13.90
CA GLY A 133 3.29 1.94 12.98
C GLY A 133 3.59 0.78 12.03
N CYS A 134 4.77 0.16 12.11
CA CYS A 134 5.06 -1.09 11.39
C CYS A 134 5.59 -2.17 12.34
N VAL A 135 6.79 -2.00 12.89
CA VAL A 135 7.34 -2.94 13.90
C VAL A 135 6.54 -2.85 15.19
N THR A 136 6.13 -1.64 15.57
CA THR A 136 5.20 -1.40 16.67
C THR A 136 3.83 -1.05 16.15
N ASN A 137 2.81 -1.23 16.98
CA ASN A 137 1.43 -0.84 16.66
C ASN A 137 1.18 0.69 16.75
N GLY A 138 2.23 1.51 16.83
CA GLY A 138 2.13 2.98 16.94
C GLY A 138 1.68 3.48 18.32
N GLN A 139 1.41 2.60 19.28
CA GLN A 139 1.05 2.99 20.64
C GLN A 139 2.30 3.11 21.52
N ILE A 140 2.33 4.17 22.33
CA ILE A 140 3.40 4.45 23.29
C ILE A 140 2.74 4.54 24.65
N PHE A 141 3.17 3.68 25.56
CA PHE A 141 2.68 3.65 26.93
C PHE A 141 3.71 4.31 27.83
N THR A 142 3.41 5.52 28.28
CA THR A 142 4.28 6.26 29.20
C THR A 142 3.85 5.98 30.64
N SER A 143 4.77 5.49 31.46
CA SER A 143 4.55 5.26 32.88
C SER A 143 4.57 6.57 33.69
N VAL A 144 4.12 6.53 34.94
CA VAL A 144 4.15 7.70 35.85
C VAL A 144 5.59 8.16 36.14
N SER A 145 6.58 7.26 36.05
CA SER A 145 8.00 7.57 36.17
C SER A 145 8.61 8.16 34.88
N GLY A 146 7.85 8.26 33.79
CA GLY A 146 8.30 8.76 32.50
C GLY A 146 9.01 7.74 31.63
N GLU A 147 8.87 6.44 31.92
CA GLU A 147 9.40 5.37 31.07
C GLU A 147 8.40 5.07 29.94
N ASP A 148 8.88 5.06 28.70
CA ASP A 148 8.08 4.70 27.53
C ASP A 148 8.20 3.21 27.22
N HIS A 149 7.05 2.58 26.97
CA HIS A 149 6.94 1.21 26.53
C HIS A 149 6.24 1.12 25.17
N VAL A 150 6.67 0.17 24.35
CA VAL A 150 6.06 -0.15 23.06
C VAL A 150 5.77 -1.65 22.99
N ALA A 151 4.76 -2.02 22.20
CA ALA A 151 4.45 -3.42 21.92
C ALA A 151 5.04 -3.82 20.56
N ILE A 152 5.66 -5.01 20.52
CA ILE A 152 6.18 -5.64 19.29
C ILE A 152 5.54 -7.03 19.19
N ASN A 153 5.15 -7.44 17.99
CA ASN A 153 4.62 -8.78 17.76
C ASN A 153 5.75 -9.80 17.54
N ALA A 154 5.72 -10.90 18.30
CA ALA A 154 6.70 -11.98 18.15
C ALA A 154 6.71 -12.62 16.75
N ARG A 155 5.57 -12.60 16.03
CA ARG A 155 5.50 -13.09 14.64
C ARG A 155 6.28 -12.20 13.68
N ASP A 156 6.24 -10.89 13.90
CA ASP A 156 6.97 -9.92 13.06
C ASP A 156 8.47 -10.06 13.29
N VAL A 157 8.89 -10.26 14.54
CA VAL A 157 10.30 -10.59 14.88
C VAL A 157 10.75 -11.87 14.18
N ALA A 158 9.93 -12.92 14.19
CA ALA A 158 10.25 -14.17 13.49
C ALA A 158 10.34 -13.96 11.97
N GLY A 159 9.45 -13.16 11.39
CA GLY A 159 9.46 -12.80 9.98
C GLY A 159 10.72 -12.02 9.56
N ILE A 160 11.12 -11.03 10.35
CA ILE A 160 12.39 -10.31 10.16
C ILE A 160 13.58 -11.27 10.19
N GLN A 161 13.61 -12.19 11.14
CA GLN A 161 14.67 -13.20 11.21
C GLN A 161 14.67 -14.15 10.01
N MET A 162 13.51 -14.44 9.42
CA MET A 162 13.44 -15.20 8.17
C MET A 162 14.07 -14.43 7.01
N LEU A 163 13.80 -13.12 6.88
CA LEU A 163 14.47 -12.27 5.88
C LEU A 163 15.99 -12.31 6.03
N GLN A 164 16.48 -12.15 7.27
CA GLN A 164 17.91 -12.15 7.57
C GLN A 164 18.59 -13.49 7.23
N ARG A 165 17.91 -14.64 7.45
CA ARG A 165 18.42 -15.96 7.06
C ARG A 165 18.53 -16.15 5.55
N GLU A 166 17.72 -15.44 4.78
CA GLU A 166 17.80 -15.38 3.31
C GLU A 166 18.79 -14.32 2.81
N ASN A 167 19.68 -13.82 3.69
CA ASN A 167 20.68 -12.78 3.41
C ASN A 167 20.08 -11.44 2.96
N ILE A 168 18.84 -11.16 3.36
CA ILE A 168 18.23 -9.84 3.19
C ILE A 168 18.62 -8.99 4.40
N GLU A 169 19.34 -7.90 4.16
CA GLU A 169 19.72 -6.97 5.22
C GLU A 169 18.50 -6.17 5.65
N VAL A 170 18.26 -6.06 6.97
CA VAL A 170 17.08 -5.35 7.50
C VAL A 170 17.52 -4.15 8.31
N PHE A 171 17.01 -2.97 7.93
CA PHE A 171 17.18 -1.74 8.69
C PHE A 171 15.84 -1.22 9.20
N LEU A 172 15.83 -0.87 10.48
CA LEU A 172 14.78 -0.09 11.08
C LEU A 172 15.03 1.40 10.82
N ILE A 173 14.00 2.09 10.37
CA ILE A 173 14.02 3.53 10.10
C ILE A 173 13.16 4.24 11.14
N SER A 174 13.73 5.28 11.73
CA SER A 174 13.06 6.22 12.60
C SER A 174 13.22 7.64 12.07
N ASN A 175 12.19 8.47 12.17
CA ASN A 175 12.26 9.88 11.73
C ASN A 175 12.76 10.80 12.86
N VAL A 176 13.22 12.01 12.53
CA VAL A 176 13.61 13.05 13.52
C VAL A 176 12.52 13.34 14.56
N ASN A 177 11.25 13.30 14.12
CA ASN A 177 10.10 13.62 14.96
C ASN A 177 9.52 12.38 15.68
N GLU A 178 10.27 11.27 15.72
CA GLU A 178 9.83 10.08 16.42
C GLU A 178 9.73 10.36 17.92
N PRO A 179 8.56 10.17 18.56
CA PRO A 179 8.40 10.34 20.00
C PRO A 179 9.20 9.33 20.84
N LEU A 180 9.68 8.23 20.25
CA LEU A 180 10.45 7.21 20.94
C LEU A 180 11.87 7.69 21.24
N SER A 181 12.31 7.49 22.48
CA SER A 181 13.70 7.75 22.86
C SER A 181 14.69 6.88 22.06
N LYS A 182 15.88 7.43 21.82
CA LYS A 182 16.97 6.72 21.13
C LYS A 182 17.26 5.35 21.75
N GLY A 183 17.31 5.28 23.08
CA GLY A 183 17.58 4.02 23.80
C GLY A 183 16.49 2.97 23.61
N LEU A 184 15.22 3.37 23.43
CA LEU A 184 14.15 2.43 23.12
C LEU A 184 14.25 1.92 21.67
N LEU A 185 14.55 2.80 20.72
CA LEU A 185 14.77 2.43 19.32
C LEU A 185 15.94 1.44 19.18
N GLU A 186 17.05 1.67 19.88
CA GLU A 186 18.20 0.77 19.94
C GLU A 186 17.81 -0.60 20.53
N LYS A 187 16.98 -0.64 21.58
CA LYS A 187 16.46 -1.89 22.13
C LYS A 187 15.57 -2.63 21.15
N VAL A 188 14.69 -1.94 20.43
CA VAL A 188 13.84 -2.55 19.38
C VAL A 188 14.70 -3.16 18.27
N ALA A 189 15.71 -2.42 17.79
CA ALA A 189 16.65 -2.91 16.79
C ALA A 189 17.44 -4.12 17.28
N GLN A 190 17.93 -4.10 18.53
CA GLN A 190 18.62 -5.22 19.14
C GLN A 190 17.73 -6.47 19.26
N LEU A 191 16.47 -6.31 19.69
CA LEU A 191 15.51 -7.41 19.81
C LEU A 191 15.17 -8.06 18.47
N THR A 192 15.14 -7.26 17.40
CA THR A 192 14.86 -7.71 16.03
C THR A 192 16.11 -8.16 15.27
N GLY A 193 17.31 -7.91 15.82
CA GLY A 193 18.58 -8.18 15.14
C GLY A 193 18.84 -7.26 13.93
N CYS A 194 18.14 -6.13 13.85
CA CYS A 194 18.21 -5.22 12.71
C CYS A 194 19.25 -4.12 12.92
N GLY A 195 19.74 -3.56 11.80
CA GLY A 195 20.39 -2.25 11.82
C GLY A 195 19.37 -1.16 12.17
N LEU A 196 19.84 -0.02 12.69
CA LEU A 196 19.01 1.14 12.98
C LEU A 196 19.56 2.37 12.26
N GLN A 197 18.69 3.07 11.52
CA GLN A 197 19.00 4.37 10.94
C GLN A 197 18.02 5.43 11.44
N PHE A 198 18.57 6.60 11.73
CA PHE A 198 17.82 7.80 12.04
C PHE A 198 17.78 8.65 10.79
N GLY A 199 16.59 8.91 10.26
CA GLY A 199 16.40 9.89 9.22
C GLY A 199 16.63 11.27 9.81
N GLU A 200 17.72 11.95 9.49
CA GLU A 200 18.00 13.31 9.97
C GLU A 200 17.20 14.37 9.20
N GLN A 201 16.70 14.06 7.99
CA GLN A 201 15.75 14.88 7.24
C GLN A 201 14.69 14.05 6.50
N GLN A 202 13.50 14.63 6.30
CA GLN A 202 12.40 14.06 5.47
C GLN A 202 12.72 14.03 3.95
N ASN A 203 13.99 13.94 3.58
CA ASN A 203 14.45 14.05 2.20
C ASN A 203 15.14 12.75 1.81
N GLY A 204 14.85 12.19 0.64
CA GLY A 204 15.40 10.92 0.15
C GLY A 204 16.94 10.87 -0.05
N PHE A 205 17.67 11.92 0.33
CA PHE A 205 19.12 12.05 0.16
C PHE A 205 19.93 11.05 0.99
N GLU A 206 19.51 10.77 2.22
CA GLU A 206 20.18 9.78 3.07
C GLU A 206 20.00 8.36 2.53
N MET A 207 18.81 8.08 1.99
CA MET A 207 18.56 6.80 1.31
C MET A 207 19.41 6.71 0.04
N GLU A 208 19.52 7.77 -0.76
CA GLU A 208 20.43 7.77 -1.92
C GLU A 208 21.89 7.53 -1.53
N GLN A 209 22.35 8.06 -0.39
CA GLN A 209 23.69 7.81 0.12
C GLN A 209 23.85 6.35 0.57
N LEU A 210 22.90 5.81 1.33
CA LEU A 210 22.88 4.40 1.73
C LEU A 210 22.93 3.47 0.52
N MET A 211 22.17 3.79 -0.53
CA MET A 211 22.15 3.06 -1.79
C MET A 211 23.50 3.10 -2.50
N LYS A 212 24.16 4.26 -2.55
CA LYS A 212 25.51 4.42 -3.11
C LYS A 212 26.57 3.65 -2.32
N GLU A 213 26.53 3.73 -1.00
CA GLU A 213 27.46 3.03 -0.10
C GLU A 213 27.33 1.52 -0.23
N LYS A 214 26.10 1.01 -0.30
CA LYS A 214 25.79 -0.42 -0.47
C LYS A 214 25.87 -0.91 -1.91
N LYS A 215 26.01 0.00 -2.88
CA LYS A 215 26.02 -0.28 -4.32
C LYS A 215 24.77 -1.07 -4.75
N LEU A 216 23.61 -0.63 -4.26
CA LEU A 216 22.32 -1.24 -4.56
C LEU A 216 21.55 -0.39 -5.58
N CYS A 217 20.75 -1.07 -6.40
CA CYS A 217 19.73 -0.45 -7.23
C CYS A 217 18.38 -0.45 -6.50
N TRP A 218 17.49 0.50 -6.83
CA TRP A 218 16.21 0.67 -6.13
C TRP A 218 15.23 -0.51 -6.29
N ASP A 219 15.42 -1.34 -7.32
CA ASP A 219 14.71 -2.60 -7.53
C ASP A 219 15.20 -3.75 -6.62
N GLU A 220 16.35 -3.61 -5.97
CA GLU A 220 16.88 -4.53 -4.94
C GLU A 220 16.39 -4.18 -3.52
N VAL A 221 15.51 -3.17 -3.37
CA VAL A 221 15.08 -2.63 -2.07
C VAL A 221 13.57 -2.73 -1.89
N ALA A 222 13.17 -3.20 -0.72
CA ALA A 222 11.78 -3.18 -0.26
C ALA A 222 11.62 -2.24 0.95
N PHE A 223 10.50 -1.53 1.02
CA PHE A 223 10.22 -0.56 2.09
C PHE A 223 8.85 -0.82 2.70
N MET A 224 8.77 -0.79 4.04
CA MET A 224 7.54 -0.89 4.83
C MET A 224 7.41 0.34 5.75
N GLY A 225 6.37 1.12 5.54
CA GLY A 225 6.15 2.39 6.25
C GLY A 225 5.18 3.31 5.52
N GLU A 226 4.72 4.35 6.22
CA GLU A 226 3.93 5.42 5.59
C GLU A 226 4.79 6.31 4.68
N ASN A 227 4.20 6.85 3.62
CA ASN A 227 4.86 7.63 2.57
C ASN A 227 5.59 8.87 3.14
N VAL A 228 6.91 8.75 3.37
CA VAL A 228 7.77 9.89 3.75
C VAL A 228 9.06 9.96 2.94
N ILE A 229 9.35 9.02 2.03
CA ILE A 229 10.46 9.23 1.10
C ILE A 229 9.98 10.18 0.01
N LYS A 230 10.17 11.49 0.22
CA LYS A 230 10.25 12.44 -0.89
C LYS A 230 11.48 12.04 -1.70
N THR A 231 11.28 11.14 -2.64
CA THR A 231 12.29 10.82 -3.62
C THR A 231 12.50 12.04 -4.50
N SER A 232 13.76 12.33 -4.79
CA SER A 232 14.13 13.31 -5.81
C SER A 232 13.44 12.98 -7.16
N PRO A 233 13.19 13.97 -8.03
CA PRO A 233 12.62 13.70 -9.35
C PRO A 233 13.49 12.68 -10.12
N GLY A 234 12.96 11.50 -10.42
CA GLY A 234 13.66 10.46 -11.20
C GLY A 234 13.98 9.15 -10.47
N VAL A 235 13.60 8.99 -9.19
CA VAL A 235 13.72 7.69 -8.50
C VAL A 235 12.59 6.76 -8.95
N PRO A 236 12.89 5.53 -9.40
CA PRO A 236 11.88 4.54 -9.77
C PRO A 236 11.04 4.10 -8.55
N PRO A 237 9.84 3.54 -8.75
CA PRO A 237 9.01 3.07 -7.65
C PRO A 237 9.75 2.00 -6.84
N VAL A 238 9.97 2.28 -5.56
CA VAL A 238 10.39 1.28 -4.58
C VAL A 238 9.22 0.33 -4.33
N LEU A 239 9.48 -0.94 -4.04
CA LEU A 239 8.41 -1.83 -3.57
C LEU A 239 7.91 -1.32 -2.22
N HIS A 240 6.81 -0.55 -2.26
CA HIS A 240 6.08 -0.12 -1.08
C HIS A 240 5.23 -1.28 -0.60
N ILE A 241 5.63 -1.87 0.53
CA ILE A 241 4.84 -2.89 1.18
C ILE A 241 4.02 -2.22 2.29
N LEU A 242 2.71 -2.12 2.06
CA LEU A 242 1.78 -1.61 3.07
C LEU A 242 1.55 -2.64 4.19
N TYR A 243 1.75 -3.93 3.92
CA TYR A 243 1.62 -5.02 4.90
C TYR A 243 2.38 -6.28 4.46
N VAL A 244 3.27 -6.83 5.31
CA VAL A 244 3.91 -8.15 5.09
C VAL A 244 3.34 -9.13 6.11
N SER A 245 2.64 -10.17 5.65
CA SER A 245 2.30 -11.33 6.49
C SER A 245 3.21 -12.50 6.10
N PHE A 246 4.02 -12.98 7.05
CA PHE A 246 4.94 -14.10 6.83
C PHE A 246 4.19 -15.42 6.99
N ILE A 247 3.62 -15.95 5.90
CA ILE A 247 3.01 -17.29 5.87
C ILE A 247 3.93 -18.25 5.11
N GLY A 248 4.65 -19.10 5.86
CA GLY A 248 5.01 -20.49 5.51
C GLY A 248 5.88 -20.81 4.28
N HIS A 249 6.04 -19.94 3.29
CA HIS A 249 6.87 -20.19 2.12
C HIS A 249 7.76 -19.00 1.80
N THR A 250 9.07 -19.21 1.97
CA THR A 250 10.17 -18.26 1.79
C THR A 250 10.34 -17.90 0.30
N GLN A 251 9.56 -16.93 -0.17
CA GLN A 251 9.93 -16.13 -1.33
C GLN A 251 9.28 -14.75 -1.24
N VAL A 252 10.06 -13.75 -0.81
CA VAL A 252 9.68 -12.33 -0.96
C VAL A 252 9.84 -12.00 -2.43
N ARG A 253 8.77 -12.18 -3.21
CA ARG A 253 8.71 -11.69 -4.58
C ARG A 253 8.17 -10.27 -4.55
N SER A 254 8.87 -9.36 -5.24
CA SER A 254 8.34 -8.02 -5.50
C SER A 254 7.00 -8.18 -6.21
N CYS A 255 5.93 -7.77 -5.55
CA CYS A 255 4.60 -7.73 -6.14
C CYS A 255 4.02 -6.35 -5.88
N SER A 256 4.00 -5.56 -6.94
CA SER A 256 3.22 -4.33 -6.94
C SER A 256 1.84 -4.66 -7.50
N LEU A 257 0.81 -4.40 -6.71
CA LEU A 257 -0.57 -4.29 -7.23
C LEU A 257 -0.62 -2.98 -8.02
N TYR A 258 -0.45 -3.08 -9.34
CA TYR A 258 -0.62 -1.98 -10.31
C TYR A 258 -1.66 -2.34 -11.37
#